data_AF-A0A077HP69-F1
#
_entry.id   AF-A0A077HP69-F1
#
_cell.length_a   1.000
_cell.length_b   1.000
_cell.length_c   1.000
_cell.angle_alpha   90.00
_cell.angle_beta   90.00
_cell.angle_gamma   90.00
#
_symmetry.space_group_name_H-M   'P 1'
#
loop_
_entity.id
_entity.type
_entity.pdbx_description
1 polymer ?
#
loop_
_entity_poly.entity_id
_entity_poly.type
_entity_poly.pdbx_seq_one_letter_code
_entity_poly.pdbx_strand_id
1 'polypeptide(L)'
;MTTNITPDKARELLNTARQEAGDGQRPVTVAAKYAPLVEATPALAELVASMHYEYAVQTGIDDNGDYRHMYDWRPTHDEAAEMVALLKCMNPDIKTRIVRRLVGEPEVVE
;
A
#
# COMPACT_ATOMS: atom_id res chain seq x y z
N MET A 1 -8.79 -11.93 -7.11
CA MET A 1 -8.68 -10.52 -6.68
C MET A 1 -7.74 -10.49 -5.49
N THR A 2 -6.51 -10.04 -5.67
CA THR A 2 -5.52 -9.93 -4.58
C THR A 2 -5.67 -8.53 -3.99
N THR A 3 -6.33 -8.43 -2.84
CA THR A 3 -6.50 -7.17 -2.13
C THR A 3 -5.17 -6.78 -1.49
N ASN A 4 -4.35 -6.03 -2.22
CA ASN A 4 -3.09 -5.49 -1.72
C ASN A 4 -3.39 -4.50 -0.57
N ILE A 5 -3.24 -4.94 0.67
CA ILE A 5 -3.31 -4.05 1.84
C ILE A 5 -2.23 -2.97 1.71
N THR A 6 -2.59 -1.72 1.98
CA THR A 6 -1.65 -0.59 2.07
C THR A 6 -1.12 -0.46 3.50
N PRO A 7 0.05 0.17 3.73
CA PRO A 7 0.53 0.45 5.09
C PRO A 7 -0.48 1.22 5.94
N ASP A 8 -1.15 2.22 5.36
CA ASP A 8 -2.18 2.99 6.06
C ASP A 8 -3.38 2.11 6.40
N LYS A 9 -3.79 1.22 5.48
CA LYS A 9 -4.88 0.27 5.74
C LYS A 9 -4.48 -0.75 6.82
N ALA A 10 -3.22 -1.18 6.86
CA ALA A 10 -2.70 -2.02 7.93
C ALA A 10 -2.72 -1.29 9.28
N ARG A 11 -2.33 0.00 9.33
CA ARG A 11 -2.43 0.82 10.56
C ARG A 11 -3.87 1.04 11.00
N GLU A 12 -4.79 1.28 10.07
CA GLU A 12 -6.23 1.38 10.36
C GLU A 12 -6.76 0.10 10.99
N LEU A 13 -6.49 -1.06 10.36
CA LEU A 13 -6.92 -2.37 10.86
C LEU A 13 -6.34 -2.68 12.25
N LEU A 14 -5.07 -2.32 12.51
CA LEU A 14 -4.45 -2.45 13.83
C LEU A 14 -5.16 -1.61 14.89
N ASN A 15 -5.50 -0.36 14.56
CA ASN A 15 -6.17 0.54 15.49
C ASN A 15 -7.59 0.06 15.81
N THR A 16 -8.33 -0.40 14.80
CA THR A 16 -9.66 -1.01 14.98
C THR A 16 -9.57 -2.27 15.84
N ALA A 17 -8.64 -3.18 15.57
CA ALA A 17 -8.45 -4.40 16.35
C ALA A 17 -8.11 -4.11 17.82
N ARG A 18 -7.28 -3.08 18.08
CA ARG A 18 -6.96 -2.63 19.45
C ARG A 18 -8.17 -2.04 20.18
N GLN A 19 -9.04 -1.31 19.47
CA GLN A 19 -10.29 -0.76 20.03
C GLN A 19 -11.28 -1.88 20.37
N GLU A 20 -11.51 -2.82 19.45
CA GLU A 20 -12.42 -3.95 19.66
C GLU A 20 -11.93 -4.90 20.75
N ALA A 21 -10.62 -5.08 20.89
CA ALA A 21 -10.03 -5.83 22.01
C ALA A 21 -10.22 -5.14 23.37
N GLY A 22 -10.39 -3.81 23.40
CA GLY A 22 -10.71 -3.03 24.60
C GLY A 22 -12.16 -3.14 25.06
N ASP A 23 -13.10 -3.46 24.15
CA ASP A 23 -14.55 -3.45 24.40
C ASP A 23 -15.18 -4.82 24.73
N GLY A 24 -14.38 -5.87 24.90
CA GLY A 24 -14.77 -7.03 25.72
C GLY A 24 -15.98 -7.89 25.27
N GLN A 25 -16.29 -8.02 23.97
CA GLN A 25 -17.39 -8.91 23.51
C GLN A 25 -17.00 -9.91 22.39
N ARG A 26 -17.19 -11.21 22.69
CA ARG A 26 -16.89 -12.52 22.00
C ARG A 26 -17.64 -12.78 20.64
N PRO A 27 -17.47 -13.93 19.88
CA PRO A 27 -16.79 -15.22 20.15
C PRO A 27 -15.92 -15.90 19.03
N VAL A 28 -14.65 -16.16 19.35
CA VAL A 28 -13.74 -17.33 19.25
C VAL A 28 -13.93 -18.55 18.28
N THR A 29 -15.03 -18.79 17.55
CA THR A 29 -15.16 -20.11 16.85
C THR A 29 -14.29 -20.26 15.58
N VAL A 30 -13.91 -19.15 14.93
CA VAL A 30 -12.93 -19.14 13.82
C VAL A 30 -11.49 -19.10 14.34
N ALA A 31 -11.31 -18.67 15.59
CA ALA A 31 -10.00 -18.42 16.19
C ALA A 31 -9.22 -19.71 16.51
N ALA A 32 -9.84 -20.85 16.82
CA ALA A 32 -9.07 -22.04 17.22
C ALA A 32 -8.22 -22.67 16.09
N LYS A 33 -8.72 -22.64 14.84
CA LYS A 33 -8.00 -23.23 13.68
C LYS A 33 -6.96 -22.27 13.09
N TYR A 34 -7.14 -20.97 13.30
CA TYR A 34 -6.29 -19.90 12.77
C TYR A 34 -5.64 -19.07 13.89
N ALA A 35 -5.63 -19.55 15.13
CA ALA A 35 -5.11 -18.82 16.30
C ALA A 35 -3.69 -18.31 16.08
N PRO A 36 -2.75 -19.13 15.56
CA PRO A 36 -1.41 -18.65 15.24
C PRO A 36 -1.39 -17.56 14.15
N LEU A 37 -2.31 -17.59 13.19
CA LEU A 37 -2.43 -16.57 12.15
C LEU A 37 -3.05 -15.27 12.70
N VAL A 38 -4.03 -15.38 13.58
CA VAL A 38 -4.66 -14.24 14.27
C VAL A 38 -3.67 -13.59 15.25
N GLU A 39 -2.91 -14.38 16.00
CA GLU A 39 -1.84 -13.92 16.89
C GLU A 39 -0.67 -13.28 16.13
N ALA A 40 -0.35 -13.77 14.93
CA ALA A 40 0.67 -13.18 14.05
C ALA A 40 0.19 -11.90 13.34
N THR A 41 -1.12 -11.62 13.32
CA THR A 41 -1.70 -10.50 12.57
C THR A 41 -1.15 -9.13 13.01
N PRO A 42 -1.01 -8.82 14.32
CA PRO A 42 -0.43 -7.55 14.74
C PRO A 42 1.03 -7.39 14.29
N ALA A 43 1.85 -8.43 14.46
CA ALA A 43 3.26 -8.40 14.04
C ALA A 43 3.40 -8.27 12.52
N LEU A 44 2.54 -8.94 11.75
CA LEU A 44 2.51 -8.82 10.29
C LEU A 44 2.09 -7.40 9.86
N ALA A 45 1.10 -6.82 10.52
CA ALA A 45 0.66 -5.47 10.23
C ALA A 45 1.69 -4.41 10.66
N GLU A 46 2.42 -4.61 11.76
CA GLU A 46 3.55 -3.77 12.16
C GLU A 46 4.71 -3.86 11.16
N LEU A 47 5.02 -5.07 10.67
CA LEU A 47 6.02 -5.27 9.62
C LEU A 47 5.63 -4.50 8.35
N VAL A 48 4.39 -4.66 7.87
CA VAL A 48 3.88 -3.93 6.70
C VAL A 48 3.85 -2.42 6.93
N ALA A 49 3.55 -1.96 8.15
CA ALA A 49 3.54 -0.55 8.50
C ALA A 49 4.95 0.07 8.56
N SER A 50 5.97 -0.74 8.84
CA SER A 50 7.38 -0.34 8.94
C SER A 50 8.16 -0.47 7.63
N MET A 51 7.53 -1.07 6.60
CA MET A 51 8.12 -1.16 5.27
C MET A 51 8.19 0.22 4.61
N HIS A 52 9.34 0.50 3.96
CA HIS A 52 9.52 1.69 3.15
C HIS A 52 9.04 1.45 1.71
N TYR A 53 8.27 2.39 1.19
CA TYR A 53 7.75 2.34 -0.16
C TYR A 53 8.11 3.61 -0.90
N GLU A 54 8.32 3.46 -2.20
CA GLU A 54 8.36 4.56 -3.13
C GLU A 54 7.19 4.46 -4.11
N TYR A 55 6.79 5.61 -4.62
CA TYR A 55 5.62 5.78 -5.48
C TYR A 55 6.02 6.45 -6.79
N ALA A 56 5.55 5.93 -7.92
CA ALA A 56 5.78 6.55 -9.23
C ALA A 56 4.45 6.68 -9.98
N VAL A 57 4.39 7.64 -10.91
CA VAL A 57 3.26 7.77 -11.82
C VAL A 57 3.59 7.07 -13.13
N GLN A 58 2.69 6.22 -13.59
CA GLN A 58 2.73 5.66 -14.92
C GLN A 58 1.69 6.32 -15.81
N THR A 59 2.06 6.67 -17.05
CA THR A 59 1.18 7.32 -18.02
C THR A 59 1.26 6.73 -19.41
N GLY A 60 0.21 6.98 -20.20
CA GLY A 60 0.11 6.58 -21.59
C GLY A 60 -0.14 5.09 -21.73
N ILE A 61 -1.29 4.69 -22.27
CA ILE A 61 -1.59 3.29 -22.54
C ILE A 61 -1.18 2.97 -23.98
N ASP A 62 -0.44 1.88 -24.18
CA ASP A 62 -0.12 1.38 -25.51
C ASP A 62 -1.26 0.57 -26.14
N ASP A 63 -1.05 0.11 -27.37
CA ASP A 63 -2.08 -0.64 -28.11
C ASP A 63 -2.37 -2.01 -27.46
N ASN A 64 -1.52 -2.45 -26.52
CA ASN A 64 -1.65 -3.67 -25.74
C ASN A 64 -2.30 -3.43 -24.36
N GLY A 65 -2.59 -2.19 -23.99
CA GLY A 65 -3.11 -1.87 -22.66
C GLY A 65 -2.05 -1.57 -21.60
N ASP A 66 -0.77 -1.53 -21.98
CA ASP A 66 0.36 -1.34 -21.07
C ASP A 66 0.75 0.13 -20.92
N TYR A 67 1.24 0.49 -19.74
CA TYR A 67 1.68 1.87 -19.48
C TYR A 67 3.09 2.12 -20.03
N ARG A 68 3.26 3.14 -20.88
CA ARG A 68 4.51 3.41 -21.62
C ARG A 68 5.52 4.24 -20.86
N HIS A 69 5.07 5.19 -20.06
CA HIS A 69 5.95 6.15 -19.40
C HIS A 69 5.89 5.97 -17.89
N MET A 70 7.05 6.01 -17.24
CA MET A 70 7.18 5.99 -15.79
C MET A 70 7.95 7.22 -15.35
N TYR A 71 7.31 8.02 -14.49
CA TYR A 71 7.95 9.15 -13.83
C TYR A 71 8.84 8.67 -12.69
N ASP A 72 9.73 9.55 -12.22
CA ASP A 72 10.63 9.26 -11.11
C ASP A 72 9.88 8.79 -9.86
N TRP A 73 10.52 7.87 -9.15
CA TRP A 73 10.05 7.39 -7.86
C TRP A 73 10.12 8.51 -6.81
N ARG A 74 9.05 8.64 -6.04
CA ARG A 74 8.82 9.63 -4.99
C ARG A 74 8.72 8.93 -3.64
N PRO A 75 9.17 9.58 -2.56
CA PRO A 75 9.13 9.00 -1.22
C PRO A 75 7.71 8.86 -0.66
N THR A 76 6.74 9.64 -1.16
CA THR A 76 5.37 9.65 -0.62
C THR A 76 4.31 9.43 -1.70
N HIS A 77 3.17 8.87 -1.29
CA HIS A 77 2.01 8.73 -2.15
C HIS A 77 1.45 10.09 -2.61
N ASP A 78 1.45 11.08 -1.71
CA ASP A 78 0.86 12.39 -1.97
C ASP A 78 1.62 13.16 -3.05
N GLU A 79 2.96 13.08 -3.06
CA GLU A 79 3.77 13.64 -4.15
C GLU A 79 3.44 13.00 -5.51
N ALA A 80 3.19 11.68 -5.53
CA ALA A 80 2.75 11.00 -6.75
C ALA A 80 1.31 11.42 -7.15
N ALA A 81 0.43 11.67 -6.17
CA ALA A 81 -0.94 12.12 -6.41
C ALA A 81 -0.99 13.56 -6.97
N GLU A 82 -0.13 14.45 -6.48
CA GLU A 82 0.02 15.81 -7.01
C GLU A 82 0.47 15.78 -8.48
N MET A 83 1.41 14.90 -8.83
CA MET A 83 1.84 14.70 -10.21
C MET A 83 0.69 14.20 -11.10
N VAL A 84 -0.14 13.27 -10.60
CA VAL A 84 -1.35 12.82 -11.32
C VAL A 84 -2.32 13.98 -11.55
N ALA A 85 -2.54 14.82 -10.54
CA ALA A 85 -3.43 15.98 -10.65
C ALA A 85 -2.91 16.97 -11.71
N LEU A 86 -1.60 17.23 -11.72
CA LEU A 86 -0.96 18.09 -12.73
C LEU A 86 -1.12 17.53 -14.15
N LEU A 87 -0.85 16.23 -14.34
CA LEU A 87 -0.97 15.58 -15.64
C LEU A 87 -2.41 15.62 -16.18
N LYS A 88 -3.40 15.40 -15.32
CA LYS A 88 -4.82 15.51 -15.69
C LYS A 88 -5.25 16.94 -15.95
N CYS A 89 -4.62 17.93 -15.31
CA CYS A 89 -4.87 19.34 -15.63
C CYS A 89 -4.41 19.68 -17.06
N MET A 90 -3.25 19.16 -17.48
CA MET A 90 -2.70 19.41 -18.83
C MET A 90 -3.39 18.57 -19.91
N ASN A 91 -3.80 17.34 -19.59
CA ASN A 91 -4.51 16.45 -20.49
C ASN A 91 -5.53 15.63 -19.70
N PRO A 92 -6.82 16.05 -19.65
CA PRO A 92 -7.85 15.36 -18.86
C PRO A 92 -8.05 13.89 -19.22
N ASP A 93 -7.76 13.51 -20.48
CA ASP A 93 -7.95 12.16 -20.99
C ASP A 93 -6.75 11.24 -20.76
N ILE A 94 -5.62 11.78 -20.28
CA ILE A 94 -4.42 10.97 -20.04
C ILE A 94 -4.70 9.89 -18.99
N LYS A 95 -4.45 8.65 -19.39
CA LYS A 95 -4.56 7.50 -18.50
C LYS A 95 -3.33 7.48 -17.60
N THR A 96 -3.57 7.54 -16.30
CA THR A 96 -2.55 7.58 -15.26
C THR A 96 -2.83 6.52 -14.20
N ARG A 97 -1.80 5.92 -13.63
CA ARG A 97 -1.91 5.17 -12.36
C ARG A 97 -0.71 5.46 -11.47
N ILE A 98 -0.91 5.40 -10.16
CA ILE A 98 0.19 5.41 -9.19
C ILE A 98 0.59 3.96 -8.97
N VAL A 99 1.87 3.66 -9.16
CA VAL A 99 2.48 2.38 -8.79
C VAL A 99 3.33 2.59 -7.56
N ARG A 100 3.47 1.52 -6.77
CA ARG A 100 4.32 1.51 -5.58
C ARG A 100 5.32 0.36 -5.67
N ARG A 101 6.51 0.54 -5.10
CA ARG A 101 7.49 -0.54 -4.91
C ARG A 101 7.95 -0.58 -3.46
N LEU A 102 8.26 -1.77 -2.96
CA LEU A 102 8.95 -1.95 -1.69
C LEU A 102 10.43 -1.60 -1.89
N VAL A 103 10.98 -0.78 -1.01
CA VAL A 103 12.39 -0.34 -1.07
C VAL A 103 13.14 -1.05 0.05
N GLY A 104 14.18 -1.78 -0.32
CA GLY A 104 15.11 -2.37 0.64
C GLY A 104 16.08 -1.32 1.20
N GLU A 105 16.87 -1.71 2.20
CA GLU A 105 18.01 -0.89 2.62
C GLU A 105 18.99 -0.71 1.45
N PRO A 106 19.62 0.47 1.29
CA PRO A 106 20.59 0.68 0.23
C PRO A 106 21.78 -0.27 0.42
N GLU A 107 22.16 -0.97 -0.64
CA GLU A 107 23.39 -1.75 -0.67
C GLU A 107 24.57 -0.77 -0.71
N VAL A 108 25.38 -0.75 0.35
CA VAL A 108 26.63 0.01 0.36
C VAL A 108 27.70 -0.87 -0.29
N VAL A 109 28.09 -0.50 -1.51
CA VAL A 109 29.23 -1.11 -2.20
C VAL A 109 30.46 -0.24 -1.91
N GLU A 110 31.30 -0.67 -0.98
CA GLU A 110 32.62 -0.08 -0.70
C GLU A 110 33.74 -0.69 -1.56
#